data_AF-A0A382XNX2-F1
#
_entry.id   AF-A0A382XNX2-F1
#
_cell.length_a   1.000
_cell.length_b   1.000
_cell.length_c   1.000
_cell.angle_alpha   90.00
_cell.angle_beta   90.00
_cell.angle_gamma   90.00
#
_symmetry.space_group_name_H-M   'P 1'
#
loop_
_entity.id
_entity.type
_entity.pdbx_description
1 polymer ?
#
loop_
_entity_poly.entity_id
_entity_poly.type
_entity_poly.pdbx_seq_one_letter_code
_entity_poly.pdbx_strand_id
1 'polypeptide(L)'
;PIKTMAKLYYGIFFFNSVTGLLIYKFRNLMKKLFTLLTVARNKQGRTIYAPHGAFIIFSSLFFQKGGWLDENLTMYGEEFTVAEIARRLQLPVHYRPDLEVIHVEHSSTGGQNWAQSFAAIKTAYYYVKREYL
;
A
#
# COMPACT_ATOMS: atom_id res chain seq x y z
N PRO A 1 4.36 -0.19 15.39
CA PRO A 1 4.13 -1.66 15.44
C PRO A 1 2.78 -2.06 14.84
N ILE A 2 2.78 -3.05 13.93
CA ILE A 2 1.54 -3.69 13.47
C ILE A 2 0.80 -4.25 14.70
N LYS A 3 -0.40 -3.73 14.97
CA LYS A 3 -1.26 -4.18 16.09
C LYS A 3 -1.51 -5.68 16.01
N THR A 4 -1.67 -6.36 17.14
CA THR A 4 -1.91 -7.82 17.22
C THR A 4 -3.03 -8.31 16.30
N MET A 5 -4.12 -7.55 16.21
CA MET A 5 -5.25 -7.85 15.32
C MET A 5 -4.87 -7.87 13.84
N ALA A 6 -3.97 -6.98 13.40
CA ALA A 6 -3.51 -6.96 12.03
C ALA A 6 -2.59 -8.17 11.73
N LYS A 7 -1.79 -8.63 12.70
CA LYS A 7 -1.01 -9.87 12.54
C LYS A 7 -1.92 -11.09 12.33
N LEU A 8 -2.99 -11.20 13.13
CA LEU A 8 -3.98 -12.28 12.97
C LEU A 8 -4.67 -12.21 11.61
N TYR A 9 -5.13 -11.02 11.21
CA TYR A 9 -5.76 -10.81 9.90
C TYR A 9 -4.86 -11.26 8.74
N TYR A 10 -3.60 -10.81 8.71
CA TYR A 10 -2.67 -11.19 7.65
C TYR A 10 -2.29 -12.67 7.71
N GLY A 11 -2.25 -13.27 8.90
CA GLY A 11 -2.06 -14.72 9.05
C GLY A 11 -3.17 -15.51 8.35
N ILE A 12 -4.43 -15.13 8.54
CA ILE A 12 -5.58 -15.77 7.87
C ILE A 12 -5.60 -15.47 6.37
N PHE A 13 -5.30 -14.23 5.98
CA PHE A 13 -5.29 -13.82 4.59
C PHE A 13 -4.25 -14.59 3.76
N PHE A 14 -3.03 -14.75 4.27
CA PHE A 14 -1.94 -15.43 3.56
C PHE A 14 -1.87 -16.94 3.80
N PHE A 15 -2.78 -17.50 4.59
CA PHE A 15 -2.87 -18.94 4.86
C PHE A 15 -3.04 -19.74 3.57
N ASN A 16 -4.00 -19.35 2.72
CA ASN A 16 -4.26 -19.96 1.42
C ASN A 16 -4.80 -18.92 0.42
N SER A 17 -4.52 -19.10 -0.86
CA SER A 17 -5.11 -18.32 -1.96
C SER A 17 -6.65 -18.27 -1.92
N VAL A 18 -7.33 -19.34 -1.50
CA VAL A 18 -8.80 -19.39 -1.41
C VAL A 18 -9.31 -18.50 -0.27
N THR A 19 -8.70 -18.56 0.91
CA THR A 19 -9.09 -17.69 2.05
C THR A 19 -8.81 -16.24 1.71
N GLY A 20 -7.66 -15.96 1.10
CA GLY A 20 -7.34 -14.64 0.56
C GLY A 20 -8.39 -14.14 -0.45
N LEU A 21 -8.87 -15.01 -1.35
CA LEU A 21 -9.86 -14.64 -2.36
C LEU A 21 -11.22 -14.29 -1.73
N LEU A 22 -11.66 -15.10 -0.77
CA LEU A 22 -12.90 -14.86 -0.03
C LEU A 22 -12.84 -13.52 0.70
N ILE A 23 -11.74 -13.25 1.41
CA ILE A 23 -11.52 -11.98 2.11
C ILE A 23 -11.47 -10.81 1.13
N TYR A 24 -10.76 -10.96 0.00
CA TYR A 24 -10.67 -9.93 -1.04
C TYR A 24 -12.05 -9.59 -1.63
N LYS A 25 -12.83 -10.60 -2.02
CA LYS A 25 -14.19 -10.42 -2.57
C LYS A 25 -15.11 -9.78 -1.54
N PHE A 26 -15.07 -10.26 -0.29
CA PHE A 26 -15.86 -9.70 0.80
C PHE A 26 -15.51 -8.22 1.04
N ARG A 27 -14.22 -7.89 1.10
CA ARG A 27 -13.77 -6.49 1.26
C ARG A 27 -14.24 -5.61 0.12
N ASN A 28 -14.20 -6.10 -1.12
CA ASN A 28 -14.65 -5.32 -2.27
C ASN A 28 -16.16 -5.08 -2.25
N LEU A 29 -16.95 -6.07 -1.82
CA LEU A 29 -18.39 -5.91 -1.60
C LEU A 29 -18.68 -4.86 -0.53
N MET A 30 -18.01 -4.96 0.63
CA MET A 30 -18.16 -3.99 1.71
C MET A 30 -17.75 -2.59 1.27
N LYS A 31 -16.65 -2.45 0.52
CA LYS A 31 -16.20 -1.15 -0.01
C LYS A 31 -17.27 -0.51 -0.88
N LYS A 32 -17.88 -1.26 -1.81
CA LYS A 32 -18.97 -0.74 -2.66
C LYS A 32 -20.14 -0.24 -1.81
N LEU A 33 -20.53 -1.00 -0.79
CA LEU A 33 -21.62 -0.60 0.12
C LEU A 33 -21.28 0.68 0.89
N PHE A 34 -20.07 0.79 1.44
CA PHE A 34 -19.62 1.97 2.19
C PHE A 34 -19.38 3.21 1.31
N THR A 35 -18.89 3.03 0.08
CA THR A 35 -18.69 4.15 -0.87
C THR A 35 -20.02 4.78 -1.27
N LEU A 36 -21.09 4.00 -1.41
CA LEU A 36 -22.45 4.54 -1.64
C LEU A 36 -22.94 5.40 -0.46
N LEU A 37 -22.52 5.05 0.75
CA LEU A 37 -22.90 5.75 1.98
C LEU A 37 -21.99 6.96 2.29
N THR A 38 -20.83 7.08 1.64
CA THR A 38 -19.78 8.00 2.07
C THR A 38 -19.08 8.67 0.88
N VAL A 39 -19.51 9.89 0.55
CA VAL A 39 -18.73 10.81 -0.30
C VAL A 39 -18.74 12.20 0.34
N ALA A 40 -17.82 12.41 1.28
CA ALA A 40 -17.34 13.74 1.63
C ALA A 40 -15.86 13.79 1.23
N ARG A 41 -15.54 14.54 0.16
CA ARG A 41 -14.15 14.78 -0.24
C ARG A 41 -13.54 15.75 0.78
N ASN A 42 -12.71 15.24 1.68
CA ASN A 42 -11.92 16.11 2.55
C ASN A 42 -10.86 16.82 1.70
N LYS A 43 -11.04 18.14 1.52
CA LYS A 43 -10.16 18.99 0.71
C LYS A 43 -8.88 19.41 1.42
N GLN A 44 -8.72 19.10 2.70
CA GLN A 44 -7.54 19.50 3.46
C GLN A 44 -6.42 18.48 3.32
N GLY A 45 -5.21 18.98 3.06
CA GLY A 45 -4.00 18.16 3.11
C GLY A 45 -3.78 17.60 4.51
N ARG A 46 -3.19 16.40 4.59
CA ARG A 46 -2.95 15.73 5.87
C ARG A 46 -1.69 14.88 5.83
N THR A 47 -1.07 14.69 6.98
CA THR A 47 -0.02 13.69 7.14
C THR A 47 -0.64 12.29 7.10
N ILE A 48 -0.05 11.42 6.31
CA ILE A 48 -0.44 10.03 6.14
C ILE A 48 0.73 9.12 6.54
N TYR A 49 0.43 7.87 6.85
CA TYR A 49 1.46 6.89 7.15
C TYR A 49 2.19 6.43 5.88
N ALA A 50 1.42 5.94 4.89
CA ALA A 50 1.96 5.46 3.63
C ALA A 50 1.35 6.25 2.46
N PRO A 51 2.15 6.61 1.44
CA PRO A 51 1.65 7.20 0.21
C PRO A 51 0.89 6.17 -0.64
N HIS A 52 0.30 6.61 -1.74
CA HIS A 52 -0.24 5.70 -2.75
C HIS A 52 0.89 5.30 -3.71
N GLY A 53 1.06 4.00 -3.98
CA GLY A 53 2.11 3.54 -4.91
C GLY A 53 2.01 4.03 -6.36
N ALA A 54 0.89 4.62 -6.78
CA ALA A 54 0.67 5.04 -8.17
C ALA A 54 1.42 6.34 -8.52
N PHE A 55 1.60 7.22 -7.53
CA PHE A 55 2.30 8.49 -7.74
C PHE A 55 2.82 9.02 -6.40
N ILE A 56 4.13 9.26 -6.33
CA ILE A 56 4.82 9.76 -5.13
C ILE A 56 5.77 10.87 -5.56
N ILE A 57 5.72 12.01 -4.89
CA ILE A 57 6.70 13.09 -5.06
C ILE A 57 7.70 13.01 -3.91
N PHE A 58 8.98 12.92 -4.24
CA PHE A 58 10.07 12.94 -3.26
C PHE A 58 10.69 14.33 -3.21
N SER A 59 10.88 14.87 -2.01
CA SER A 59 11.71 16.06 -1.82
C SER A 59 13.19 15.69 -1.88
N SER A 60 14.05 16.62 -2.28
CA SER A 60 15.51 16.42 -2.21
C SER A 60 15.97 16.09 -0.78
N LEU A 61 15.28 16.64 0.23
CA LEU A 61 15.53 16.36 1.65
C LEU A 61 15.43 14.86 1.98
N PHE A 62 14.53 14.11 1.34
CA PHE A 62 14.42 12.67 1.54
C PHE A 62 15.74 11.96 1.24
N PHE A 63 16.31 12.24 0.06
CA PHE A 63 17.58 11.63 -0.37
C PHE A 63 18.77 12.19 0.40
N GLN A 64 18.78 13.50 0.71
CA GLN A 64 19.85 14.13 1.50
C GLN A 64 19.94 13.56 2.92
N LYS A 65 18.82 13.14 3.51
CA LYS A 65 18.80 12.44 4.81
C LYS A 65 19.15 10.96 4.71
N GLY A 66 19.53 10.46 3.53
CA GLY A 66 19.89 9.06 3.31
C GLY A 66 18.69 8.16 3.01
N GLY A 67 17.58 8.71 2.51
CA GLY A 67 16.49 7.90 1.95
C GLY A 67 16.86 7.30 0.59
N TRP A 68 16.31 6.13 0.30
CA TRP A 68 16.51 5.41 -0.97
C TRP A 68 15.19 4.76 -1.40
N LEU A 69 15.16 4.25 -2.63
CA LEU A 69 14.07 3.43 -3.13
C LEU A 69 14.48 1.96 -3.00
N ASP A 70 13.65 1.16 -2.36
CA ASP A 70 13.93 -0.26 -2.17
C ASP A 70 13.62 -1.05 -3.45
N GLU A 71 14.67 -1.54 -4.10
CA GLU A 71 14.60 -2.25 -5.39
C GLU A 71 14.42 -3.78 -5.22
N ASN A 72 14.35 -4.30 -4.00
CA ASN A 72 14.19 -5.74 -3.77
C ASN A 72 12.75 -6.24 -3.98
N LEU A 73 11.80 -5.33 -4.22
CA LEU A 73 10.42 -5.64 -4.53
C LEU A 73 10.18 -5.53 -6.04
N THR A 74 9.68 -6.62 -6.64
CA THR A 74 9.30 -6.62 -8.06
C THR A 74 7.92 -6.01 -8.29
N MET A 75 6.99 -6.20 -7.35
CA MET A 75 5.62 -5.71 -7.46
C MET A 75 4.95 -5.70 -6.08
N TYR A 76 4.16 -4.66 -5.83
CA TYR A 76 3.48 -4.40 -4.56
C TYR A 76 4.45 -4.10 -3.42
N GLY A 77 3.98 -3.33 -2.44
CA GLY A 77 4.74 -3.05 -1.22
C GLY A 77 5.65 -1.83 -1.28
N GLU A 78 5.89 -1.25 -2.46
CA GLU A 78 6.70 -0.02 -2.60
C GLU A 78 6.22 1.13 -1.70
N GLU A 79 4.91 1.26 -1.54
CA GLU A 79 4.29 2.25 -0.67
C GLU A 79 4.67 2.07 0.81
N PHE A 80 4.84 0.83 1.26
CA PHE A 80 5.21 0.53 2.64
C PHE A 80 6.72 0.67 2.88
N THR A 81 7.56 0.31 1.91
CA THR A 81 9.01 0.52 2.05
C THR A 81 9.33 2.01 2.13
N VAL A 82 8.73 2.83 1.26
CA VAL A 82 8.85 4.30 1.32
C VAL A 82 8.37 4.84 2.67
N ALA A 83 7.22 4.39 3.15
CA ALA A 83 6.67 4.82 4.45
C ALA A 83 7.62 4.51 5.61
N GLU A 84 8.19 3.30 5.63
CA GLU A 84 9.07 2.86 6.72
C GLU A 84 10.45 3.54 6.65
N ILE A 85 10.99 3.78 5.45
CA ILE A 85 12.22 4.57 5.27
C ILE A 85 11.98 6.01 5.75
N ALA A 86 10.90 6.66 5.29
CA ALA A 86 10.56 8.01 5.73
C ALA A 86 10.39 8.09 7.27
N ARG A 87 9.71 7.10 7.86
CA ARG A 87 9.54 7.00 9.32
C ARG A 87 10.88 6.86 10.06
N ARG A 88 11.79 6.01 9.59
CA ARG A 88 13.14 5.85 10.17
C ARG A 88 13.94 7.14 10.10
N LEU A 89 13.76 7.92 9.03
CA LEU A 89 14.39 9.23 8.83
C LEU A 89 13.66 10.39 9.52
N GLN A 90 12.58 10.10 10.26
CA GLN A 90 11.71 11.09 10.91
C GLN A 90 11.19 12.14 9.93
N LEU A 91 10.87 11.72 8.71
CA LEU A 91 10.29 12.55 7.66
C LEU A 91 8.78 12.27 7.54
N PRO A 92 7.94 13.31 7.47
CA PRO A 92 6.51 13.14 7.27
C PRO A 92 6.18 12.78 5.81
N VAL A 93 5.11 12.00 5.61
CA VAL A 93 4.49 11.79 4.31
C VAL A 93 3.19 12.58 4.26
N HIS A 94 3.01 13.39 3.23
CA HIS A 94 1.84 14.27 3.10
C HIS A 94 0.95 13.85 1.93
N TYR A 95 -0.36 13.76 2.19
CA TYR A 95 -1.38 13.74 1.16
C TYR A 95 -1.73 15.18 0.76
N ARG A 96 -1.64 15.48 -0.53
CA ARG A 96 -1.93 16.80 -1.13
C ARG A 96 -3.09 16.70 -2.11
N PRO A 97 -4.35 16.91 -1.65
CA PRO A 97 -5.53 16.81 -2.52
C PRO A 97 -5.63 17.95 -3.54
N ASP A 98 -4.80 18.98 -3.41
CA ASP A 98 -4.62 20.07 -4.38
C ASP A 98 -3.76 19.68 -5.58
N LEU A 99 -3.05 18.56 -5.51
CA LEU A 99 -2.32 17.96 -6.62
C LEU A 99 -3.12 16.77 -7.16
N GLU A 100 -3.59 16.89 -8.40
CA GLU A 100 -4.33 15.83 -9.08
C GLU A 100 -3.50 15.25 -10.23
N VAL A 101 -3.48 13.92 -10.34
CA VAL A 101 -2.81 13.19 -11.41
C VAL A 101 -3.83 12.27 -12.07
N ILE A 102 -3.95 12.36 -13.40
CA ILE A 102 -4.80 11.46 -14.18
C ILE A 102 -4.00 10.19 -14.45
N HIS A 103 -4.38 9.10 -13.80
CA HIS A 103 -3.77 7.79 -13.99
C HIS A 103 -4.68 6.92 -14.87
N VAL A 104 -4.15 6.46 -16.00
CA VAL A 104 -4.80 5.44 -16.83
C VAL A 104 -4.42 4.08 -16.28
N GLU A 105 -5.31 3.48 -15.49
CA GLU A 105 -5.08 2.16 -14.90
C GLU A 105 -4.97 1.06 -15.98
N HIS A 106 -4.36 -0.07 -15.63
CA HIS A 106 -4.35 -1.38 -16.35
C HIS A 106 -3.23 -1.66 -17.37
N SER A 107 -2.17 -0.85 -17.50
CA SER A 107 -1.09 -1.22 -18.43
C SER A 107 -0.23 -2.41 -17.94
N SER A 108 0.00 -2.55 -16.63
CA SER A 108 0.98 -3.51 -16.09
C SER A 108 0.40 -4.77 -15.43
N THR A 109 -0.90 -4.78 -15.10
CA THR A 109 -1.56 -5.88 -14.35
C THR A 109 -2.65 -6.62 -15.14
N GLY A 110 -2.98 -6.19 -16.35
CA GLY A 110 -4.12 -6.71 -17.13
C GLY A 110 -4.07 -8.21 -17.47
N GLY A 111 -2.90 -8.86 -17.36
CA GLY A 111 -2.72 -10.29 -17.62
C GLY A 111 -2.63 -11.19 -16.38
N GLN A 112 -2.64 -10.62 -15.16
CA GLN A 112 -2.46 -11.44 -13.96
C GLN A 112 -3.77 -12.06 -13.47
N ASN A 113 -3.72 -13.36 -13.18
CA ASN A 113 -4.81 -14.02 -12.46
C ASN A 113 -4.63 -13.88 -10.94
N TRP A 114 -5.70 -14.19 -10.19
CA TRP A 114 -5.70 -14.10 -8.73
C TRP A 114 -4.52 -14.84 -8.07
N ALA A 115 -4.16 -16.04 -8.54
CA ALA A 115 -3.11 -16.82 -7.92
C ALA A 115 -1.74 -16.16 -8.07
N GLN A 116 -1.45 -15.59 -9.24
CA GLN A 116 -0.24 -14.82 -9.51
C GLN A 116 -0.17 -13.56 -8.64
N SER A 117 -1.25 -12.77 -8.61
CA SER A 117 -1.30 -11.57 -7.78
C SER A 117 -1.21 -11.91 -6.29
N PHE A 118 -1.88 -12.96 -5.84
CA PHE A 118 -1.82 -13.42 -4.45
C PHE A 118 -0.39 -13.83 -4.05
N ALA A 119 0.31 -14.58 -4.91
CA ALA A 119 1.70 -14.96 -4.67
C ALA A 119 2.61 -13.73 -4.58
N ALA A 120 2.49 -12.78 -5.52
CA ALA A 120 3.26 -11.54 -5.53
C ALA A 120 3.00 -10.69 -4.26
N ILE A 121 1.73 -10.48 -3.90
CA ILE A 121 1.34 -9.73 -2.68
C ILE A 121 1.87 -10.44 -1.42
N LYS A 122 1.81 -11.78 -1.39
CA LYS A 122 2.32 -12.58 -0.27
C LYS A 122 3.83 -12.39 -0.12
N THR A 123 4.58 -12.52 -1.20
CA THR A 123 6.04 -12.29 -1.22
C THR A 123 6.39 -10.89 -0.73
N ALA A 124 5.73 -9.86 -1.29
CA ALA A 124 5.94 -8.48 -0.88
C ALA A 124 5.64 -8.25 0.61
N TYR A 125 4.52 -8.80 1.11
CA TYR A 125 4.17 -8.69 2.53
C TYR A 125 5.24 -9.28 3.45
N TYR A 126 5.72 -10.49 3.16
CA TYR A 126 6.74 -11.12 4.01
C TYR A 126 8.09 -10.42 3.93
N TYR A 127 8.46 -9.88 2.76
CA TYR A 127 9.64 -9.06 2.61
C TYR A 127 9.54 -7.80 3.49
N VAL A 128 8.49 -6.99 3.31
CA VAL A 128 8.29 -5.75 4.07
C VAL A 128 8.26 -6.04 5.56
N LYS A 129 7.57 -7.11 5.97
CA LYS A 129 7.51 -7.53 7.36
C LYS A 129 8.90 -7.88 7.92
N ARG A 130 9.73 -8.60 7.17
CA ARG A 130 11.06 -9.02 7.63
C ARG A 130 12.03 -7.85 7.74
N GLU A 131 12.06 -6.96 6.74
CA GLU A 131 13.05 -5.90 6.65
C GLU A 131 12.69 -4.63 7.43
N TYR A 132 11.38 -4.36 7.60
CA TYR A 132 10.91 -3.08 8.09
C TYR A 132 10.14 -3.09 9.41
N LEU A 133 9.52 -4.21 9.81
CA LEU A 133 8.50 -4.25 10.87
C LEU A 133 8.79 -5.22 12.02
#